data_AF-C7ZCP9-F1
#
_entry.id   AF-C7ZCP9-F1
#
_cell.length_a   1.000
_cell.length_b   1.000
_cell.length_c   1.000
_cell.angle_alpha   90.00
_cell.angle_beta   90.00
_cell.angle_gamma   90.00
#
_symmetry.space_group_name_H-M   'P 1'
#
loop_
_entity.id
_entity.type
_entity.pdbx_description
1 polymer ?
#
loop_
_entity_poly.entity_id
_entity_poly.type
_entity_poly.pdbx_seq_one_letter_code
_entity_poly.pdbx_strand_id
1 'polypeptide(L)'
;MCRWRRGGTYGGGIKVFKSLSHRSDSRGRKKVSVVKEYGKENTHGSIINPASRAAVVDFKPTVGVVSRHGVYPDPRDEHDVVRPQDYTEACASNDLRGLRIGVPRHVLSSDAVKARHLDEALSVLSRLGATIVDNVGFSEFRKGYYGNNKDEWECSFLVELRQNMKDYLAGFEKNPLGLHSPKDIMNHTTATPSEAEAEYGMEAWRRAERFSQETPPGSSKYHSSQKRRQRMAKQIPELLDRTECDLIVLTGATDTTAEVGGCPCLSVPLGRFPDDQKLEKNKFGHCINRSQYYVSTLESIFRSINID
;
A
#
# COMPACT_ATOMS: atom_id res chain seq x y z
N MET A 1 14.90 -22.93 -21.00
CA MET A 1 14.98 -22.99 -19.51
C MET A 1 14.84 -21.57 -18.97
N CYS A 2 13.67 -21.28 -18.39
CA CYS A 2 13.33 -19.95 -17.86
C CYS A 2 13.98 -19.77 -16.48
N ARG A 3 15.02 -18.92 -16.42
CA ARG A 3 15.71 -18.52 -15.19
C ARG A 3 14.97 -17.36 -14.52
N TRP A 4 14.87 -17.40 -13.20
CA TRP A 4 14.34 -16.31 -12.40
C TRP A 4 15.24 -15.07 -12.50
N ARG A 5 14.86 -14.14 -13.39
CA ARG A 5 14.87 -12.68 -13.20
C ARG A 5 13.88 -12.12 -14.22
N ARG A 6 12.65 -11.77 -13.80
CA ARG A 6 11.67 -11.11 -14.69
C ARG A 6 11.72 -9.60 -14.49
N GLY A 7 12.51 -8.98 -15.37
CA GLY A 7 12.52 -7.57 -15.76
C GLY A 7 13.51 -6.68 -15.01
N GLY A 8 14.21 -5.85 -15.78
CA GLY A 8 15.26 -4.93 -15.31
C GLY A 8 14.71 -3.77 -14.48
N THR A 9 15.48 -2.69 -14.38
CA THR A 9 15.16 -1.49 -13.58
C THR A 9 13.68 -1.09 -13.68
N TYR A 10 12.93 -1.38 -12.63
CA TYR A 10 11.54 -1.00 -12.47
C TYR A 10 11.48 0.33 -11.73
N GLY A 11 11.28 1.42 -12.47
CA GLY A 11 10.84 2.68 -11.90
C GLY A 11 9.41 2.50 -11.35
N GLY A 12 9.29 2.01 -10.12
CA GLY A 12 8.08 1.88 -9.31
C GLY A 12 6.75 1.80 -10.07
N GLY A 13 6.37 0.61 -10.51
CA GLY A 13 5.05 0.35 -11.08
C GLY A 13 4.88 -1.11 -11.48
N ILE A 14 3.71 -1.67 -11.18
CA ILE A 14 3.19 -2.86 -11.85
C ILE A 14 3.24 -2.61 -13.36
N LYS A 15 3.39 -3.68 -14.13
CA LYS A 15 3.63 -3.69 -15.58
C LYS A 15 2.43 -3.20 -16.38
N VAL A 16 1.98 -1.95 -16.21
CA VAL A 16 1.11 -1.30 -17.19
C VAL A 16 1.90 -1.30 -18.49
N PHE A 17 1.44 -2.04 -19.50
CA PHE A 17 2.05 -2.02 -20.82
C PHE A 17 2.24 -0.56 -21.23
N LYS A 18 3.49 -0.09 -21.25
CA LYS A 18 3.87 1.19 -21.84
C LYS A 18 3.81 1.04 -23.35
N SER A 19 2.61 0.80 -23.87
CA SER A 19 2.21 1.16 -25.22
C SER A 19 1.36 2.40 -25.06
N LEU A 20 2.00 3.56 -24.92
CA LEU A 20 1.36 4.82 -25.30
C LEU A 20 1.22 4.80 -26.83
N SER A 21 0.25 4.04 -27.36
CA SER A 21 -0.19 4.27 -28.73
C SER A 21 -1.01 5.53 -28.71
N HIS A 22 -0.41 6.65 -29.13
CA HIS A 22 -1.14 7.88 -29.37
C HIS A 22 -2.08 7.67 -30.56
N ARG A 23 -3.36 7.39 -30.29
CA ARG A 23 -4.43 7.67 -31.24
C ARG A 23 -5.29 8.77 -30.68
N SER A 24 -5.19 9.93 -31.32
CA SER A 24 -6.09 11.06 -31.13
C SER A 24 -7.48 10.66 -31.65
N ASP A 25 -8.54 10.97 -30.91
CA ASP A 25 -9.86 11.03 -31.52
C ASP A 25 -9.97 12.26 -32.45
N SER A 26 -11.04 12.36 -33.23
CA SER A 26 -11.28 13.48 -34.16
C SER A 26 -11.42 14.85 -33.46
N ARG A 27 -11.30 14.91 -32.12
CA ARG A 27 -11.34 16.13 -31.30
C ARG A 27 -10.05 16.33 -30.49
N GLY A 28 -8.98 15.58 -30.77
CA GLY A 28 -7.66 15.76 -30.16
C GLY A 28 -7.52 15.23 -28.72
N ARG A 29 -8.47 14.45 -28.20
CA ARG A 29 -8.38 13.87 -26.84
C ARG A 29 -7.49 12.62 -26.85
N LYS A 30 -6.52 12.58 -25.93
CA LYS A 30 -5.67 11.40 -25.67
C LYS A 30 -6.46 10.38 -24.86
N LYS A 31 -6.71 9.18 -25.40
CA LYS A 31 -7.28 8.04 -24.65
C LYS A 31 -6.17 7.30 -23.89
N VAL A 32 -6.35 7.10 -22.59
CA VAL A 32 -5.56 6.16 -21.78
C VAL A 32 -6.27 4.80 -21.83
N SER A 33 -5.59 3.77 -22.33
CA SER A 33 -6.08 2.39 -22.28
C SER A 33 -5.55 1.69 -21.04
N VAL A 34 -6.43 1.33 -20.10
CA VAL A 34 -6.08 0.50 -18.94
C VAL A 34 -6.60 -0.91 -19.19
N VAL A 35 -5.70 -1.89 -19.20
CA VAL A 35 -6.05 -3.31 -19.14
C VAL A 35 -6.24 -3.67 -17.68
N LYS A 36 -7.27 -4.45 -17.33
CA LYS A 36 -7.50 -4.92 -15.96
C LYS A 36 -6.27 -5.73 -15.51
N GLU A 37 -5.52 -5.21 -14.54
CA GLU A 37 -4.32 -5.82 -13.98
C GLU A 37 -4.56 -6.13 -12.50
N TYR A 38 -4.14 -7.32 -12.07
CA TYR A 38 -4.31 -7.77 -10.68
C TYR A 38 -2.97 -7.63 -9.95
N GLY A 39 -2.91 -6.70 -8.99
CA GLY A 39 -1.84 -6.66 -7.98
C GLY A 39 -1.98 -7.84 -7.01
N LYS A 40 -0.87 -8.52 -6.71
CA LYS A 40 -0.91 -9.78 -5.94
C LYS A 40 -0.86 -9.59 -4.42
N GLU A 41 -0.32 -8.47 -3.93
CA GLU A 41 -0.08 -8.20 -2.51
C GLU A 41 0.10 -6.69 -2.25
N ASN A 42 -0.35 -6.21 -1.09
CA ASN A 42 -0.11 -4.85 -0.64
C ASN A 42 0.78 -4.80 0.63
N THR A 43 2.07 -5.03 0.44
CA THR A 43 3.07 -4.84 1.49
C THR A 43 3.45 -3.36 1.55
N HIS A 44 2.78 -2.56 2.38
CA HIS A 44 3.00 -1.11 2.55
C HIS A 44 2.75 -0.26 1.28
N GLY A 45 1.50 -0.20 0.81
CA GLY A 45 1.10 0.61 -0.34
C GLY A 45 1.61 0.13 -1.71
N SER A 46 2.13 -1.10 -1.83
CA SER A 46 2.52 -1.75 -3.08
C SER A 46 1.39 -1.91 -4.13
N ILE A 47 0.11 -1.73 -3.76
CA ILE A 47 -1.03 -1.65 -4.70
C ILE A 47 -1.44 -0.18 -4.92
N ILE A 48 -1.73 0.52 -3.83
CA ILE A 48 -2.26 1.88 -3.88
C ILE A 48 -1.24 2.90 -4.41
N ASN A 49 0.05 2.77 -4.06
CA ASN A 49 1.09 3.70 -4.50
C ASN A 49 1.32 3.69 -6.02
N PRO A 50 1.50 2.53 -6.69
CA PRO A 50 1.62 2.54 -8.15
C PRO A 50 0.33 3.00 -8.84
N ALA A 51 -0.85 2.64 -8.33
CA ALA A 51 -2.12 3.11 -8.89
C ALA A 51 -2.26 4.63 -8.85
N SER A 52 -1.95 5.21 -7.68
CA SER A 52 -1.87 6.65 -7.45
C SER A 52 -0.94 7.36 -8.44
N ARG A 53 0.24 6.77 -8.70
CA ARG A 53 1.23 7.31 -9.66
C ARG A 53 0.80 7.17 -11.11
N ALA A 54 0.01 6.14 -11.42
CA ALA A 54 -0.45 5.85 -12.76
C ALA A 54 -1.78 6.52 -13.11
N ALA A 55 -2.37 7.30 -12.18
CA ALA A 55 -3.69 7.90 -12.36
C ALA A 55 -4.81 6.87 -12.59
N VAL A 56 -4.72 5.70 -11.97
CA VAL A 56 -5.71 4.63 -12.11
C VAL A 56 -6.42 4.35 -10.79
N VAL A 57 -7.66 3.86 -10.88
CA VAL A 57 -8.41 3.37 -9.73
C VAL A 57 -7.84 2.01 -9.32
N ASP A 58 -7.69 1.80 -8.02
CA ASP A 58 -7.27 0.50 -7.48
C ASP A 58 -7.85 0.27 -6.09
N PHE A 59 -8.01 -1.00 -5.73
CA PHE A 59 -8.68 -1.44 -4.51
C PHE A 59 -7.85 -2.53 -3.82
N LYS A 60 -7.40 -2.21 -2.61
CA LYS A 60 -6.89 -3.20 -1.64
C LYS A 60 -8.09 -3.69 -0.82
N PRO A 61 -8.54 -4.94 -0.97
CA PRO A 61 -9.62 -5.46 -0.13
C PRO A 61 -9.18 -5.59 1.33
N THR A 62 -10.15 -5.87 2.21
CA THR A 62 -9.84 -6.31 3.58
C THR A 62 -9.01 -7.59 3.50
N VAL A 63 -7.99 -7.68 4.34
CA VAL A 63 -7.18 -8.90 4.44
C VAL A 63 -8.11 -10.08 4.71
N GLY A 64 -7.90 -11.20 4.01
CA GLY A 64 -8.77 -12.39 4.07
C GLY A 64 -9.82 -12.51 2.96
N VAL A 65 -10.22 -11.42 2.28
CA VAL A 65 -11.30 -11.43 1.26
C VAL A 65 -10.87 -12.10 -0.04
N VAL A 66 -9.56 -12.14 -0.32
CA VAL A 66 -8.98 -12.82 -1.49
C VAL A 66 -8.01 -13.87 -0.97
N SER A 67 -8.06 -15.08 -1.52
CA SER A 67 -7.11 -16.13 -1.16
C SER A 67 -5.71 -15.72 -1.62
N ARG A 68 -4.71 -15.92 -0.75
CA ARG A 68 -3.29 -15.72 -1.09
C ARG A 68 -2.54 -17.05 -1.23
N HIS A 69 -3.27 -18.15 -1.39
CA HIS A 69 -2.63 -19.44 -1.62
C HIS A 69 -1.74 -19.35 -2.87
N GLY A 70 -0.47 -19.75 -2.74
CA GLY A 70 0.52 -19.67 -3.82
C GLY A 70 1.17 -18.29 -4.01
N VAL A 71 0.94 -17.33 -3.10
CA VAL A 71 1.65 -16.04 -3.03
C VAL A 71 2.51 -15.97 -1.76
N TYR A 72 3.51 -15.09 -1.70
CA TYR A 72 4.50 -15.08 -0.63
C TYR A 72 3.90 -14.39 0.62
N PRO A 73 3.75 -15.10 1.76
CA PRO A 73 2.94 -14.60 2.87
C PRO A 73 3.59 -13.40 3.59
N ASP A 74 2.84 -12.30 3.66
CA ASP A 74 3.17 -11.11 4.43
C ASP A 74 2.64 -11.28 5.87
N PRO A 75 3.42 -11.00 6.93
CA PRO A 75 2.94 -11.16 8.31
C PRO A 75 1.68 -10.35 8.71
N ARG A 76 1.16 -9.47 7.86
CA ARG A 76 -0.12 -8.76 8.07
C ARG A 76 -1.33 -9.54 7.56
N ASP A 77 -1.13 -10.79 7.18
CA ASP A 77 -2.07 -11.54 6.38
C ASP A 77 -3.20 -12.24 7.17
N GLU A 78 -3.30 -12.15 8.49
CA GLU A 78 -4.26 -12.96 9.25
C GLU A 78 -5.54 -12.21 9.62
N HIS A 79 -6.62 -12.39 8.84
CA HIS A 79 -7.97 -11.88 9.15
C HIS A 79 -9.07 -12.76 8.54
N ASP A 80 -10.11 -13.08 9.32
CA ASP A 80 -11.35 -13.72 8.86
C ASP A 80 -12.37 -12.67 8.42
N VAL A 81 -12.96 -12.83 7.23
CA VAL A 81 -13.81 -11.78 6.63
C VAL A 81 -14.92 -12.34 5.74
N VAL A 82 -16.03 -11.60 5.67
CA VAL A 82 -17.15 -11.84 4.77
C VAL A 82 -16.82 -11.36 3.36
N ARG A 83 -17.23 -12.12 2.35
CA ARG A 83 -17.06 -11.80 0.93
C ARG A 83 -18.41 -11.43 0.31
N PRO A 84 -18.62 -10.17 -0.13
CA PRO A 84 -19.74 -9.82 -0.99
C PRO A 84 -19.72 -10.66 -2.29
N GLN A 85 -20.90 -11.02 -2.80
CA GLN A 85 -20.99 -11.81 -4.04
C GLN A 85 -20.76 -10.95 -5.29
N ASP A 86 -21.25 -9.70 -5.31
CA ASP A 86 -21.05 -8.76 -6.42
C ASP A 86 -20.84 -7.32 -5.91
N TYR A 87 -19.66 -6.76 -6.18
CA TYR A 87 -19.33 -5.38 -5.79
C TYR A 87 -19.93 -4.33 -6.73
N THR A 88 -20.41 -4.71 -7.92
CA THR A 88 -20.93 -3.77 -8.91
C THR A 88 -22.30 -3.19 -8.54
N GLU A 89 -23.06 -3.90 -7.70
CA GLU A 89 -24.32 -3.39 -7.15
C GLU A 89 -24.11 -2.09 -6.35
N ALA A 90 -22.97 -1.97 -5.66
CA ALA A 90 -22.60 -0.75 -4.95
C ALA A 90 -22.27 0.43 -5.88
N CYS A 91 -22.12 0.20 -7.19
CA CYS A 91 -21.87 1.22 -8.20
C CYS A 91 -23.14 1.67 -8.95
N ALA A 92 -24.33 1.22 -8.52
CA ALA A 92 -25.59 1.51 -9.20
C ALA A 92 -26.07 2.96 -9.07
N SER A 93 -25.53 3.72 -8.09
CA SER A 93 -25.93 5.10 -7.80
C SER A 93 -24.72 5.96 -7.46
N ASN A 94 -24.82 7.26 -7.74
CA ASN A 94 -23.88 8.29 -7.29
C ASN A 94 -24.40 9.09 -6.08
N ASP A 95 -25.54 8.67 -5.50
CA ASP A 95 -26.11 9.25 -4.30
C ASP A 95 -25.31 8.80 -3.07
N LEU A 96 -24.73 9.77 -2.36
CA LEU A 96 -23.93 9.55 -1.17
C LEU A 96 -24.67 9.98 0.12
N ARG A 97 -25.99 10.23 0.06
CA ARG A 97 -26.77 10.57 1.25
C ARG A 97 -26.62 9.51 2.34
N GLY A 98 -26.38 9.98 3.56
CA GLY A 98 -26.16 9.13 4.73
C GLY A 98 -24.70 8.75 4.97
N LEU A 99 -23.81 8.89 3.96
CA LEU A 99 -22.39 8.59 4.11
C LEU A 99 -21.67 9.70 4.89
N ARG A 100 -20.89 9.34 5.90
CA ARG A 100 -20.10 10.24 6.75
C ARG A 100 -18.60 10.02 6.51
N ILE A 101 -17.91 11.07 6.09
CA ILE A 101 -16.52 11.01 5.64
C ILE A 101 -15.63 11.82 6.57
N GLY A 102 -14.70 11.17 7.25
CA GLY A 102 -13.71 11.80 8.12
C GLY A 102 -12.48 12.31 7.36
N VAL A 103 -12.03 13.53 7.65
CA VAL A 103 -10.83 14.13 7.02
C VAL A 103 -9.73 14.36 8.07
N PRO A 104 -8.75 13.45 8.22
CA PRO A 104 -7.69 13.61 9.21
C PRO A 104 -6.56 14.52 8.73
N ARG A 105 -6.81 15.83 8.69
CA ARG A 105 -5.89 16.82 8.12
C ARG A 105 -4.48 16.80 8.72
N HIS A 106 -4.33 16.41 9.98
CA HIS A 106 -3.04 16.38 10.68
C HIS A 106 -2.03 15.35 10.14
N VAL A 107 -2.49 14.33 9.41
CA VAL A 107 -1.60 13.35 8.76
C VAL A 107 -1.33 13.66 7.28
N LEU A 108 -2.04 14.62 6.70
CA LEU A 108 -1.93 14.93 5.28
C LEU A 108 -0.61 15.64 4.91
N SER A 109 -0.34 15.63 3.61
CA SER A 109 0.71 16.46 3.04
C SER A 109 0.39 17.95 3.25
N SER A 110 1.43 18.75 3.49
CA SER A 110 1.33 20.22 3.56
C SER A 110 1.41 20.88 2.18
N ASP A 111 1.36 20.08 1.11
CA ASP A 111 1.41 20.55 -0.27
C ASP A 111 0.09 21.22 -0.67
N ALA A 112 0.16 22.49 -1.07
CA ALA A 112 -1.01 23.30 -1.38
C ALA A 112 -1.79 22.80 -2.61
N VAL A 113 -1.12 22.21 -3.59
CA VAL A 113 -1.78 21.65 -4.79
C VAL A 113 -2.60 20.42 -4.39
N LYS A 114 -2.04 19.55 -3.55
CA LYS A 114 -2.77 18.39 -3.02
C LYS A 114 -3.94 18.80 -2.13
N ALA A 115 -3.74 19.78 -1.26
CA ALA A 115 -4.79 20.31 -0.39
C ALA A 115 -5.97 20.86 -1.20
N ARG A 116 -5.68 21.68 -2.23
CA ARG A 116 -6.72 22.21 -3.13
C ARG A 116 -7.51 21.10 -3.81
N HIS A 117 -6.84 20.11 -4.40
CA HIS A 117 -7.51 18.98 -5.05
C HIS A 117 -8.39 18.17 -4.08
N LEU A 118 -7.95 18.02 -2.82
CA LEU A 118 -8.76 17.40 -1.78
C LEU A 118 -10.02 18.21 -1.47
N ASP A 119 -9.87 19.52 -1.23
CA ASP A 119 -11.00 20.38 -0.90
C ASP A 119 -12.03 20.43 -2.05
N GLU A 120 -11.56 20.45 -3.31
CA GLU A 120 -12.42 20.32 -4.50
C GLU A 120 -13.21 19.00 -4.50
N ALA A 121 -12.55 17.88 -4.22
CA ALA A 121 -13.22 16.58 -4.17
C ALA A 121 -14.20 16.46 -2.99
N LEU A 122 -13.85 16.98 -1.81
CA LEU A 122 -14.75 17.03 -0.65
C LEU A 122 -16.01 17.83 -0.98
N SER A 123 -15.87 18.94 -1.73
CA SER A 123 -17.02 19.71 -2.23
C SER A 123 -17.91 18.88 -3.15
N VAL A 124 -17.32 18.11 -4.08
CA VAL A 124 -18.08 17.20 -4.95
C VAL A 124 -18.84 16.15 -4.13
N LEU A 125 -18.16 15.47 -3.20
CA LEU A 125 -18.76 14.44 -2.34
C LEU A 125 -19.91 15.01 -1.50
N SER A 126 -19.73 16.21 -0.95
CA SER A 126 -20.78 16.89 -0.19
C SER A 126 -22.01 17.23 -1.03
N ARG A 127 -21.82 17.73 -2.26
CA ARG A 127 -22.95 17.99 -3.19
C ARG A 127 -23.69 16.72 -3.60
N LEU A 128 -23.04 15.57 -3.57
CA LEU A 128 -23.67 14.26 -3.82
C LEU A 128 -24.38 13.70 -2.58
N GLY A 129 -24.36 14.40 -1.44
CA GLY A 129 -25.12 14.06 -0.24
C GLY A 129 -24.29 13.55 0.94
N ALA A 130 -22.97 13.40 0.78
CA ALA A 130 -22.11 12.96 1.88
C ALA A 130 -21.97 14.06 2.95
N THR A 131 -21.93 13.65 4.22
CA THR A 131 -21.57 14.52 5.35
C THR A 131 -20.06 14.50 5.54
N ILE A 132 -19.41 15.66 5.39
CA ILE A 132 -17.96 15.78 5.62
C ILE A 132 -17.71 16.14 7.09
N VAL A 133 -17.02 15.27 7.81
CA VAL A 133 -16.56 15.50 9.19
C VAL A 133 -15.09 15.89 9.12
N ASP A 134 -14.85 17.20 9.03
CA ASP A 134 -13.50 17.72 8.84
C ASP A 134 -12.67 17.73 10.13
N ASN A 135 -11.35 17.72 10.01
CA ASN A 135 -10.37 17.79 11.11
C ASN A 135 -10.50 16.69 12.18
N VAL A 136 -10.88 15.48 11.78
CA VAL A 136 -10.81 14.31 12.68
C VAL A 136 -9.36 13.95 13.01
N GLY A 137 -9.13 13.30 14.14
CA GLY A 137 -7.76 13.02 14.61
C GLY A 137 -7.56 11.58 15.02
N PHE A 138 -6.46 10.94 14.66
CA PHE A 138 -6.07 9.68 15.28
C PHE A 138 -5.73 9.91 16.75
N SER A 139 -5.95 8.91 17.61
CA SER A 139 -5.63 9.03 19.03
C SER A 139 -4.11 9.18 19.23
N GLU A 140 -3.32 8.32 18.60
CA GLU A 140 -1.86 8.27 18.74
C GLU A 140 -1.12 8.46 17.42
N PHE A 141 -1.73 8.07 16.30
CA PHE A 141 -1.06 8.12 15.01
C PHE A 141 -0.84 9.57 14.52
N ARG A 142 0.38 9.88 14.07
CA ARG A 142 0.81 11.21 13.63
C ARG A 142 1.65 11.10 12.34
N LYS A 143 1.85 12.22 11.67
CA LYS A 143 2.72 12.29 10.49
C LYS A 143 4.15 11.81 10.84
N GLY A 144 4.71 10.92 10.02
CA GLY A 144 6.05 10.37 10.24
C GLY A 144 6.14 9.24 11.28
N TYR A 145 5.00 8.74 11.79
CA TYR A 145 4.95 7.71 12.83
C TYR A 145 5.79 6.47 12.51
N TYR A 146 5.73 5.97 11.28
CA TYR A 146 6.47 4.78 10.86
C TYR A 146 7.99 4.98 10.85
N GLY A 147 8.45 6.16 10.39
CA GLY A 147 9.87 6.49 10.36
C GLY A 147 10.46 6.70 11.76
N ASN A 148 9.71 7.39 12.63
CA ASN A 148 10.17 7.75 13.97
C ASN A 148 10.22 6.56 14.95
N ASN A 149 9.41 5.52 14.71
CA ASN A 149 9.28 4.37 15.61
C ASN A 149 9.65 3.05 14.91
N LYS A 150 10.45 3.12 13.84
CA LYS A 150 10.65 2.01 12.89
C LYS A 150 10.97 0.69 13.58
N ASP A 151 11.96 0.70 14.46
CA ASP A 151 12.40 -0.52 15.13
C ASP A 151 11.36 -1.02 16.14
N GLU A 152 10.55 -0.16 16.75
CA GLU A 152 9.54 -0.59 17.73
C GLU A 152 8.44 -1.45 17.10
N TRP A 153 7.96 -1.11 15.89
CA TRP A 153 6.85 -1.83 15.26
C TRP A 153 7.30 -2.83 14.18
N GLU A 154 8.48 -2.65 13.57
CA GLU A 154 8.94 -3.48 12.46
C GLU A 154 9.69 -4.74 12.92
N CYS A 155 10.16 -4.80 14.17
CA CYS A 155 10.87 -5.98 14.69
C CYS A 155 10.08 -7.27 14.50
N SER A 156 8.86 -7.35 15.04
CA SER A 156 8.10 -8.60 14.96
C SER A 156 7.73 -8.95 13.52
N PHE A 157 7.43 -7.95 12.69
CA PHE A 157 7.22 -8.10 11.25
C PHE A 157 8.39 -8.79 10.56
N LEU A 158 9.63 -8.34 10.81
CA LEU A 158 10.80 -8.90 10.14
C LEU A 158 11.13 -10.32 10.60
N VAL A 159 10.83 -10.63 11.87
CA VAL A 159 10.96 -11.98 12.41
C VAL A 159 9.96 -12.92 11.75
N GLU A 160 8.70 -12.50 11.65
CA GLU A 160 7.64 -13.26 10.98
C GLU A 160 7.93 -13.40 9.48
N LEU A 161 8.40 -12.34 8.81
CA LEU A 161 8.77 -12.34 7.39
C LEU A 161 9.80 -13.44 7.08
N ARG A 162 10.79 -13.58 7.96
CA ARG A 162 11.82 -14.63 7.85
C ARG A 162 11.20 -16.03 7.99
N GLN A 163 10.31 -16.22 8.97
CA GLN A 163 9.66 -17.51 9.19
C GLN A 163 8.71 -17.87 8.04
N ASN A 164 7.86 -16.93 7.63
CA ASN A 164 6.98 -17.02 6.47
C ASN A 164 7.72 -17.42 5.18
N MET A 165 8.94 -16.91 4.96
CA MET A 165 9.75 -17.29 3.81
C MET A 165 10.20 -18.74 3.85
N LYS A 166 10.59 -19.25 5.03
CA LYS A 166 10.94 -20.66 5.16
C LYS A 166 9.74 -21.55 4.84
N ASP A 167 8.57 -21.19 5.37
CA ASP A 167 7.33 -21.96 5.19
C ASP A 167 6.86 -21.91 3.73
N TYR A 168 6.97 -20.74 3.09
CA TYR A 168 6.71 -20.58 1.66
C TYR A 168 7.63 -21.45 0.80
N LEU A 169 8.94 -21.42 1.06
CA LEU A 169 9.91 -22.23 0.32
C LEU A 169 9.71 -23.74 0.53
N ALA A 170 9.26 -24.15 1.71
CA ALA A 170 8.92 -25.54 1.99
C ALA A 170 7.68 -26.04 1.23
N GLY A 171 6.80 -25.13 0.79
CA GLY A 171 5.58 -25.46 0.05
C GLY A 171 5.79 -25.82 -1.43
N PHE A 172 7.00 -25.66 -1.99
CA PHE A 172 7.26 -26.00 -3.39
C PHE A 172 7.47 -27.50 -3.57
N GLU A 173 6.68 -28.12 -4.46
CA GLU A 173 6.89 -29.50 -4.91
C GLU A 173 8.27 -29.69 -5.57
N LYS A 174 8.72 -28.68 -6.34
CA LYS A 174 10.02 -28.66 -7.00
C LYS A 174 10.83 -27.45 -6.56
N ASN A 175 11.97 -27.71 -5.93
CA ASN A 175 12.93 -26.69 -5.50
C ASN A 175 14.30 -26.95 -6.16
N PRO A 176 14.47 -26.62 -7.46
CA PRO A 176 15.68 -26.96 -8.22
C PRO A 176 16.94 -26.22 -7.75
N LEU A 177 16.77 -25.13 -7.00
CA LEU A 177 17.88 -24.35 -6.42
C LEU A 177 18.16 -24.74 -4.96
N GLY A 178 17.35 -25.62 -4.35
CA GLY A 178 17.53 -26.07 -2.97
C GLY A 178 17.49 -24.93 -1.95
N LEU A 179 16.68 -23.89 -2.19
CA LEU A 179 16.60 -22.73 -1.28
C LEU A 179 15.56 -22.99 -0.19
N HIS A 180 15.96 -22.93 1.08
CA HIS A 180 15.07 -23.24 2.21
C HIS A 180 14.97 -22.10 3.24
N SER A 181 15.71 -21.02 3.04
CA SER A 181 15.76 -19.89 3.96
C SER A 181 16.12 -18.58 3.25
N PRO A 182 15.84 -17.43 3.89
CA PRO A 182 16.36 -16.14 3.43
C PRO A 182 17.89 -16.12 3.32
N LYS A 183 18.59 -16.87 4.19
CA LYS A 183 20.04 -17.03 4.10
C LYS A 183 20.47 -17.73 2.80
N ASP A 184 19.77 -18.79 2.38
CA ASP A 184 20.06 -19.47 1.12
C ASP A 184 19.82 -18.55 -0.07
N ILE A 185 18.73 -17.76 -0.05
CA ILE A 185 18.44 -16.74 -1.07
C ILE A 185 19.58 -15.72 -1.14
N MET A 186 20.04 -15.19 0.00
CA MET A 186 21.13 -14.22 0.02
C MET A 186 22.43 -14.83 -0.52
N ASN A 187 22.79 -16.04 -0.08
CA ASN A 187 23.98 -16.73 -0.56
C ASN A 187 23.92 -16.98 -2.07
N HIS A 188 22.78 -17.42 -2.58
CA HIS A 188 22.57 -17.62 -4.02
C HIS A 188 22.68 -16.30 -4.79
N THR A 189 22.11 -15.22 -4.27
CA THR A 189 22.16 -13.88 -4.86
C THR A 189 23.60 -13.37 -4.95
N THR A 190 24.38 -13.51 -3.87
CA THR A 190 25.80 -13.13 -3.84
C THR A 190 26.63 -13.97 -4.82
N ALA A 191 26.35 -15.28 -4.90
CA ALA A 191 27.08 -16.19 -5.78
C ALA A 191 26.68 -16.06 -7.27
N THR A 192 25.63 -15.29 -7.59
CA THR A 192 25.06 -15.22 -8.93
C THR A 192 25.18 -13.79 -9.49
N PRO A 193 26.22 -13.47 -10.28
CA PRO A 193 26.46 -12.11 -10.78
C PRO A 193 25.28 -11.48 -11.54
N SER A 194 24.45 -12.28 -12.21
CA SER A 194 23.24 -11.78 -12.89
C SER A 194 22.18 -11.22 -11.94
N GLU A 195 22.26 -11.53 -10.65
CA GLU A 195 21.42 -10.94 -9.61
C GLU A 195 21.90 -9.57 -9.13
N ALA A 196 23.06 -9.09 -9.60
CA ALA A 196 23.54 -7.72 -9.49
C ALA A 196 23.46 -7.13 -8.06
N GLU A 197 23.88 -7.90 -7.05
CA GLU A 197 23.83 -7.47 -5.64
C GLU A 197 24.49 -6.10 -5.42
N ALA A 198 25.63 -5.84 -6.06
CA ALA A 198 26.36 -4.58 -5.93
C ALA A 198 25.54 -3.34 -6.33
N GLU A 199 24.54 -3.50 -7.20
CA GLU A 199 23.68 -2.42 -7.68
C GLU A 199 22.44 -2.22 -6.79
N TYR A 200 21.81 -3.30 -6.33
CA TYR A 200 20.50 -3.27 -5.66
C TYR A 200 20.56 -3.52 -4.15
N GLY A 201 21.59 -4.19 -3.67
CA GLY A 201 21.79 -4.57 -2.27
C GLY A 201 20.79 -5.62 -1.75
N MET A 202 21.01 -6.05 -0.51
CA MET A 202 20.16 -7.02 0.20
C MET A 202 19.89 -6.59 1.66
N GLU A 203 19.92 -5.29 1.95
CA GLU A 203 19.88 -4.79 3.34
C GLU A 203 18.59 -5.18 4.07
N ALA A 204 17.44 -5.20 3.39
CA ALA A 204 16.18 -5.65 4.02
C ALA A 204 16.26 -7.11 4.51
N TRP A 205 16.87 -8.00 3.71
CA TRP A 205 17.08 -9.41 4.08
C TRP A 205 18.07 -9.55 5.24
N ARG A 206 19.18 -8.79 5.19
CA ARG A 206 20.17 -8.76 6.28
C ARG A 206 19.58 -8.24 7.58
N ARG A 207 18.76 -7.19 7.50
CA ARG A 207 18.03 -6.62 8.62
C ARG A 207 17.06 -7.65 9.21
N ALA A 208 16.33 -8.39 8.38
CA ALA A 208 15.43 -9.45 8.85
C ALA A 208 16.17 -10.60 9.56
N GLU A 209 17.29 -11.07 9.02
CA GLU A 209 18.13 -12.08 9.69
C GLU A 209 18.69 -11.57 11.03
N ARG A 210 19.18 -10.33 11.08
CA ARG A 210 19.70 -9.72 12.31
C ARG A 210 18.61 -9.63 13.39
N PHE A 211 17.44 -9.08 13.07
CA PHE A 211 16.35 -8.97 14.04
C PHE A 211 15.84 -10.33 14.52
N SER A 212 15.85 -11.35 13.65
CA SER A 212 15.46 -12.71 14.05
C SER A 212 16.41 -13.35 15.06
N GLN A 213 17.67 -12.92 15.11
CA GLN A 213 18.66 -13.37 16.10
C GLN A 213 18.59 -12.54 17.39
N GLU A 214 18.49 -11.21 17.27
CA GLU A 214 18.45 -10.30 18.41
C GLU A 214 17.09 -10.29 19.15
N THR A 215 16.02 -10.61 18.42
CA THR A 215 14.63 -10.47 18.87
C THR A 215 13.85 -11.75 18.55
N PRO A 216 14.25 -12.92 19.08
CA PRO A 216 13.60 -14.18 18.74
C PRO A 216 12.11 -14.17 19.16
N PRO A 217 11.26 -14.99 18.51
CA PRO A 217 9.88 -15.20 18.94
C PRO A 217 9.82 -15.49 20.44
N GLY A 218 8.91 -14.82 21.15
CA GLY A 218 8.77 -14.96 22.60
C GLY A 218 9.62 -14.00 23.44
N SER A 219 10.57 -13.28 22.85
CA SER A 219 11.34 -12.24 23.58
C SER A 219 10.47 -11.05 24.00
N SER A 220 10.89 -10.31 25.03
CA SER A 220 10.19 -9.10 25.48
C SER A 220 10.05 -8.06 24.37
N LYS A 221 11.12 -7.85 23.58
CA LYS A 221 11.14 -6.93 22.44
C LYS A 221 10.21 -7.39 21.31
N TYR A 222 10.13 -8.69 21.02
CA TYR A 222 9.16 -9.26 20.08
C TYR A 222 7.72 -8.95 20.53
N HIS A 223 7.39 -9.25 21.78
CA HIS A 223 6.06 -9.01 22.35
C HIS A 223 5.69 -7.52 22.38
N SER A 224 6.63 -6.63 22.72
CA SER A 224 6.40 -5.18 22.67
C SER A 224 6.08 -4.71 21.25
N SER A 225 6.78 -5.26 20.25
CA SER A 225 6.56 -4.94 18.84
C SER A 225 5.19 -5.44 18.34
N GLN A 226 4.79 -6.66 18.74
CA GLN A 226 3.45 -7.17 18.49
C GLN A 226 2.36 -6.31 19.11
N LYS A 227 2.49 -5.94 20.39
CA LYS A 227 1.54 -5.05 21.08
C LYS A 227 1.42 -3.70 20.37
N ARG A 228 2.55 -3.15 19.90
CA ARG A 228 2.56 -1.90 19.14
C ARG A 228 1.80 -2.03 17.83
N ARG A 229 2.04 -3.10 17.04
CA ARG A 229 1.30 -3.37 15.80
C ARG A 229 -0.20 -3.55 16.04
N GLN A 230 -0.58 -4.31 17.06
CA GLN A 230 -1.98 -4.47 17.48
C GLN A 230 -2.62 -3.13 17.86
N ARG A 231 -1.89 -2.24 18.53
CA ARG A 231 -2.38 -0.89 18.85
C ARG A 231 -2.56 -0.04 17.59
N MET A 232 -1.62 -0.10 16.66
CA MET A 232 -1.71 0.58 15.36
C MET A 232 -2.93 0.12 14.58
N ALA A 233 -3.18 -1.19 14.52
CA ALA A 233 -4.31 -1.78 13.82
C ALA A 233 -5.67 -1.20 14.27
N LYS A 234 -5.80 -0.84 15.55
CA LYS A 234 -7.03 -0.27 16.13
C LYS A 234 -7.25 1.22 15.84
N GLN A 235 -6.23 1.96 15.38
CA GLN A 235 -6.32 3.42 15.26
C GLN A 235 -7.39 3.90 14.26
N ILE A 236 -7.59 3.18 13.14
CA ILE A 236 -8.62 3.54 12.15
C ILE A 236 -10.02 3.19 12.68
N PRO A 237 -10.31 1.95 13.13
CA PRO A 237 -11.60 1.63 13.74
C PRO A 237 -12.00 2.60 14.86
N GLU A 238 -11.08 2.90 15.80
CA GLU A 238 -11.36 3.83 16.91
C GLU A 238 -11.69 5.25 16.44
N LEU A 239 -11.03 5.72 15.39
CA LEU A 239 -11.30 7.02 14.80
C LEU A 239 -12.70 7.05 14.16
N LEU A 240 -13.03 6.03 13.37
CA LEU A 240 -14.33 5.91 12.71
C LEU A 240 -15.46 5.85 13.75
N ASP A 241 -15.32 5.04 14.80
CA ASP A 241 -16.32 4.91 15.86
C ASP A 241 -16.55 6.23 16.59
N ARG A 242 -15.47 6.89 17.04
CA ARG A 242 -15.56 8.13 17.83
C ARG A 242 -16.15 9.29 17.03
N THR A 243 -15.97 9.28 15.71
CA THR A 243 -16.43 10.36 14.82
C THR A 243 -17.71 10.01 14.07
N GLU A 244 -18.23 8.79 14.31
CA GLU A 244 -19.35 8.20 13.61
C GLU A 244 -19.16 8.27 12.09
N CYS A 245 -17.93 8.13 11.59
CA CYS A 245 -17.62 8.16 10.16
C CYS A 245 -17.61 6.75 9.59
N ASP A 246 -18.04 6.60 8.34
CA ASP A 246 -18.01 5.32 7.61
C ASP A 246 -16.63 5.03 7.01
N LEU A 247 -15.93 6.10 6.61
CA LEU A 247 -14.60 6.04 6.02
C LEU A 247 -13.81 7.31 6.31
N ILE A 248 -12.49 7.21 6.19
CA ILE A 248 -11.60 8.37 6.11
C ILE A 248 -11.09 8.57 4.69
N VAL A 249 -10.82 9.83 4.34
CA VAL A 249 -10.17 10.20 3.07
C VAL A 249 -8.81 10.83 3.28
N LEU A 250 -7.86 10.45 2.44
CA LEU A 250 -6.47 10.93 2.48
C LEU A 250 -5.99 11.35 1.09
N THR A 251 -4.79 11.93 1.01
CA THR A 251 -4.17 12.36 -0.25
C THR A 251 -2.86 11.64 -0.56
N GLY A 252 -2.91 10.76 -1.56
CA GLY A 252 -1.77 9.98 -2.03
C GLY A 252 -1.19 9.06 -0.95
N ALA A 253 0.02 8.54 -1.21
CA ALA A 253 0.81 7.62 -0.37
C ALA A 253 1.09 8.13 1.06
N THR A 254 0.04 8.31 1.84
CA THR A 254 0.09 8.71 3.23
C THR A 254 0.31 7.43 4.00
N ASP A 255 1.39 7.35 4.77
CA ASP A 255 1.56 6.21 5.65
C ASP A 255 0.41 6.23 6.66
N THR A 256 -0.43 5.19 6.64
CA THR A 256 -1.53 5.00 7.58
C THR A 256 -1.41 3.67 8.28
N THR A 257 -2.22 3.45 9.32
CA THR A 257 -2.31 2.14 9.96
C THR A 257 -3.17 1.13 9.19
N ALA A 258 -3.65 1.46 7.98
CA ALA A 258 -4.58 0.61 7.23
C ALA A 258 -3.99 -0.75 6.87
N GLU A 259 -2.70 -0.78 6.51
CA GLU A 259 -2.01 -2.03 6.19
C GLU A 259 -1.80 -2.91 7.42
N VAL A 260 -1.48 -2.30 8.57
CA VAL A 260 -1.28 -3.01 9.83
C VAL A 260 -2.61 -3.49 10.41
N GLY A 261 -3.69 -2.74 10.21
CA GLY A 261 -5.05 -3.09 10.63
C GLY A 261 -5.87 -3.84 9.60
N GLY A 262 -5.27 -4.27 8.49
CA GLY A 262 -5.96 -5.01 7.43
C GLY A 262 -7.12 -4.28 6.75
N CYS A 263 -7.28 -2.96 6.98
CA CYS A 263 -8.42 -2.16 6.52
C CYS A 263 -8.44 -2.05 4.99
N PRO A 264 -9.59 -2.18 4.31
CA PRO A 264 -9.68 -2.00 2.86
C PRO A 264 -9.31 -0.56 2.47
N CYS A 265 -8.65 -0.40 1.32
CA CYS A 265 -8.26 0.90 0.78
C CYS A 265 -8.71 0.99 -0.68
N LEU A 266 -9.44 2.05 -1.03
CA LEU A 266 -9.77 2.38 -2.42
C LEU A 266 -9.01 3.64 -2.82
N SER A 267 -8.36 3.63 -3.98
CA SER A 267 -7.69 4.79 -4.54
C SER A 267 -8.47 5.33 -5.74
N VAL A 268 -8.77 6.63 -5.74
CA VAL A 268 -9.45 7.31 -6.85
C VAL A 268 -8.65 8.52 -7.31
N PRO A 269 -8.37 8.67 -8.63
CA PRO A 269 -7.78 9.87 -9.20
C PRO A 269 -8.46 11.19 -8.81
N LEU A 270 -7.72 12.13 -8.23
CA LEU A 270 -8.21 13.42 -7.71
C LEU A 270 -7.79 14.62 -8.59
N GLY A 271 -6.55 14.61 -9.10
CA GLY A 271 -6.03 15.72 -9.91
C GLY A 271 -4.51 15.70 -10.07
N ARG A 272 -3.96 16.44 -11.04
CA ARG A 272 -2.52 16.48 -11.37
C ARG A 272 -1.87 17.80 -10.95
N PHE A 273 -0.55 17.80 -10.80
CA PHE A 273 0.20 19.06 -10.62
C PHE A 273 0.28 19.87 -11.93
N PRO A 274 0.57 21.18 -11.83
CA PRO A 274 0.85 22.04 -12.98
C PRO A 274 1.96 21.49 -13.90
N ASP A 275 1.88 21.80 -15.20
CA ASP A 275 2.85 21.31 -16.20
C ASP A 275 4.27 21.85 -16.00
N ASP A 276 4.38 23.06 -15.45
CA ASP A 276 5.64 23.78 -15.18
C ASP A 276 6.29 23.42 -13.83
N GLN A 277 5.66 22.52 -13.08
CA GLN A 277 6.16 22.05 -11.80
C GLN A 277 7.55 21.38 -11.95
N LYS A 278 8.56 21.94 -11.29
CA LYS A 278 9.93 21.43 -11.34
C LYS A 278 10.03 20.02 -10.76
N LEU A 279 10.81 19.17 -11.43
CA LEU A 279 11.15 17.81 -11.01
C LEU A 279 12.49 17.76 -10.26
N GLU A 280 12.49 17.23 -9.06
CA GLU A 280 13.68 16.83 -8.30
C GLU A 280 13.91 15.35 -8.51
N LYS A 281 15.17 14.92 -8.72
CA LYS A 281 15.51 13.50 -8.92
C LYS A 281 16.54 13.04 -7.89
N ASN A 282 16.46 11.77 -7.47
CA ASN A 282 17.47 11.17 -6.59
C ASN A 282 18.70 10.75 -7.39
N LYS A 283 19.70 10.24 -6.67
CA LYS A 283 20.95 9.71 -7.24
C LYS A 283 20.75 8.59 -8.28
N PHE A 284 19.56 7.99 -8.35
CA PHE A 284 19.18 6.97 -9.32
C PHE A 284 18.36 7.54 -10.49
N GLY A 285 18.20 8.86 -10.58
CA GLY A 285 17.40 9.53 -11.62
C GLY A 285 15.89 9.45 -11.40
N HIS A 286 15.41 8.90 -10.28
CA HIS A 286 13.99 8.80 -9.97
C HIS A 286 13.46 10.11 -9.37
N CYS A 287 12.30 10.58 -9.80
CA CYS A 287 11.72 11.82 -9.28
C CYS A 287 11.38 11.70 -7.76
N ILE A 288 11.90 12.63 -6.95
CA ILE A 288 11.72 12.74 -5.49
C ILE A 288 10.60 13.73 -5.15
N ASN A 289 10.61 14.91 -5.77
CA ASN A 289 9.43 15.76 -5.77
C ASN A 289 8.52 15.17 -6.87
N ARG A 290 7.59 14.33 -6.43
CA ARG A 290 6.85 13.40 -7.30
C ARG A 290 5.70 14.14 -7.97
N SER A 291 6.00 15.27 -8.57
CA SER A 291 5.07 16.37 -8.75
C SER A 291 4.30 16.21 -10.07
N GLN A 292 4.94 15.97 -11.22
CA GLN A 292 4.20 15.78 -12.49
C GLN A 292 3.34 14.49 -12.60
N TYR A 293 3.56 13.50 -11.74
CA TYR A 293 2.90 12.18 -11.82
C TYR A 293 2.04 11.82 -10.62
N TYR A 294 2.00 12.65 -9.58
CA TYR A 294 0.97 12.45 -8.56
C TYR A 294 -0.33 12.95 -9.14
N VAL A 295 -1.13 11.98 -9.53
CA VAL A 295 -2.54 12.15 -9.31
C VAL A 295 -2.72 12.07 -7.81
N SER A 296 -3.13 13.17 -7.17
CA SER A 296 -3.62 13.07 -5.80
C SER A 296 -4.66 11.96 -5.80
N THR A 297 -4.60 11.05 -4.87
CA THR A 297 -5.53 9.91 -4.84
C THR A 297 -6.34 10.04 -3.58
N LEU A 298 -7.66 10.00 -3.72
CA LEU A 298 -8.53 9.82 -2.58
C LEU A 298 -8.32 8.38 -2.11
N GLU A 299 -7.65 8.21 -0.98
CA GLU A 299 -7.61 6.91 -0.32
C GLU A 299 -8.78 6.84 0.65
N SER A 300 -9.82 6.10 0.27
CA SER A 300 -10.94 5.79 1.15
C SER A 300 -10.60 4.54 1.95
N ILE A 301 -10.49 4.68 3.26
CA ILE A 301 -10.21 3.56 4.15
C ILE A 301 -11.44 3.28 4.99
N PHE A 302 -11.94 2.06 4.88
CA PHE A 302 -13.11 1.59 5.62
C PHE A 302 -12.67 0.72 6.81
N ARG A 303 -13.62 0.42 7.69
CA ARG A 303 -13.41 -0.56 8.76
C ARG A 303 -13.19 -1.96 8.16
N SER A 304 -12.36 -2.79 8.80
CA SER A 304 -12.34 -4.22 8.52
C SER A 304 -13.68 -4.83 8.94
N ILE A 305 -14.29 -5.64 8.08
CA ILE A 305 -15.49 -6.39 8.43
C ILE A 305 -15.03 -7.67 9.13
N ASN A 306 -14.86 -7.61 10.45
CA ASN A 306 -14.81 -8.83 11.28
C ASN A 306 -16.23 -9.05 11.83
N ILE A 307 -16.74 -10.29 11.72
CA ILE A 307 -17.90 -10.73 12.50
C ILE A 307 -17.36 -11.23 13.85
N ASP A 308 -18.07 -10.92 14.93
CA ASP A 308 -17.94 -11.62 16.22
C ASP A 308 -18.11 -13.15 16.08
#